data_AF-A0A2H0P4B6-F1
#
_entry.id   AF-A0A2H0P4B6-F1
#
_cell.length_a   1.000
_cell.length_b   1.000
_cell.length_c   1.000
_cell.angle_alpha   90.00
_cell.angle_beta   90.00
_cell.angle_gamma   90.00
#
_symmetry.space_group_name_H-M   'P 1'
#
loop_
_entity.id
_entity.type
_entity.pdbx_description
1 polymer ?
#
loop_
_entity_poly.entity_id
_entity_poly.type
_entity_poly.pdbx_seq_one_letter_code
_entity_poly.pdbx_strand_id
1 'polypeptide(L)' 'MLRRVISDSIWEQLKNAMRAKGCHRWRNDRDVMEAILWKLRTGAPWRDIPAELCPWKTAYNRFNRWAKKGLWEKFF' A
#
# COMPACT_ATOMS: atom_id res chain seq x y z
N MET A 1 -16.88 2.99 8.69
CA MET A 1 -16.39 3.86 7.60
C MET A 1 -14.86 3.84 7.63
N LEU A 2 -14.22 3.33 6.58
CA LEU A 2 -12.75 3.32 6.48
C LEU A 2 -12.22 4.74 6.27
N ARG A 3 -11.40 5.22 7.19
CA ARG A 3 -10.66 6.47 7.01
C ARG A 3 -9.52 6.22 6.03
N ARG A 4 -9.67 6.68 4.78
CA ARG A 4 -8.56 6.82 3.83
C ARG A 4 -7.62 7.91 4.34
N VAL A 5 -6.34 7.60 4.43
CA VAL A 5 -5.33 8.48 5.05
C VAL A 5 -4.49 9.19 3.98
N ILE A 6 -4.36 8.58 2.80
CA ILE A 6 -3.56 9.10 1.70
C ILE A 6 -4.34 10.21 1.00
N SER A 7 -3.97 11.46 1.27
CA SER A 7 -4.40 12.61 0.47
C SER A 7 -3.84 12.52 -0.96
N ASP A 8 -4.39 13.28 -1.90
CA ASP A 8 -3.89 13.27 -3.28
C ASP A 8 -2.44 13.75 -3.39
N SER A 9 -2.04 14.71 -2.55
CA SER A 9 -0.66 15.20 -2.50
C SER A 9 0.32 14.14 -2.00
N ILE A 10 -0.02 13.43 -0.93
CA ILE A 10 0.78 12.31 -0.42
C ILE A 10 0.82 11.18 -1.46
N TRP A 11 -0.32 10.92 -2.11
CA TRP A 11 -0.40 9.91 -3.14
C TRP A 11 0.56 10.18 -4.30
N GLU A 12 0.64 11.42 -4.81
CA GLU A 12 1.57 11.72 -5.90
C GLU A 12 3.04 11.58 -5.47
N GLN A 13 3.40 11.92 -4.23
CA GLN A 13 4.75 11.68 -3.69
C GLN A 13 5.07 10.18 -3.61
N LEU A 14 4.14 9.38 -3.06
CA LEU A 14 4.27 7.92 -2.97
C LEU A 14 4.39 7.30 -4.36
N LYS A 15 3.53 7.71 -5.29
CA LYS A 15 3.49 7.24 -6.67
C LYS A 15 4.81 7.52 -7.39
N ASN A 16 5.43 8.67 -7.16
CA ASN A 16 6.76 8.98 -7.72
C ASN A 16 7.84 8.04 -7.16
N ALA A 17 7.87 7.80 -5.85
CA ALA A 17 8.80 6.83 -5.26
C ALA A 17 8.55 5.40 -5.78
N MET A 18 7.28 5.01 -5.92
CA MET A 18 6.89 3.73 -6.47
C MET A 18 7.28 3.60 -7.94
N ARG A 19 7.15 4.64 -8.77
CA ARG A 19 7.59 4.65 -10.17
C ARG A 19 9.10 4.47 -10.27
N ALA A 20 9.89 5.16 -9.45
CA ALA A 20 11.34 5.04 -9.43
C ALA A 20 11.83 3.60 -9.13
N LYS A 21 11.07 2.84 -8.33
CA LYS A 21 11.35 1.42 -8.02
C LYS A 21 10.59 0.43 -8.93
N GLY A 22 9.88 0.89 -9.95
CA GLY A 22 9.04 0.06 -10.83
C GLY A 22 7.93 -0.70 -10.08
N CYS A 23 7.44 -0.12 -8.97
CA CYS A 23 6.41 -0.69 -8.09
C CYS A 23 5.00 -0.20 -8.44
N HIS A 24 4.88 0.94 -9.14
CA HIS A 24 3.60 1.44 -9.64
C HIS A 24 3.28 0.85 -11.01
N ARG A 25 2.33 -0.09 -11.08
CA ARG A 25 1.98 -0.80 -12.33
C ARG A 25 0.48 -0.89 -12.56
N TRP A 26 -0.34 -0.74 -11.52
CA TRP A 26 -1.78 -1.00 -11.63
C TRP A 26 -2.59 0.19 -11.10
N ARG A 27 -3.82 0.31 -11.59
CA ARG A 27 -4.73 1.41 -11.21
C ARG A 27 -5.10 1.39 -9.73
N ASN A 28 -5.17 0.20 -9.12
CA ASN A 28 -5.53 0.01 -7.71
C ASN A 28 -4.35 0.12 -6.73
N ASP A 29 -3.19 0.63 -7.17
CA ASP A 29 -2.01 0.73 -6.31
C ASP A 29 -2.24 1.63 -5.08
N ARG A 30 -3.13 2.64 -5.22
CA ARG A 30 -3.51 3.51 -4.11
C ARG A 30 -4.29 2.76 -3.04
N ASP A 31 -5.30 1.98 -3.43
CA ASP A 31 -6.11 1.24 -2.46
C ASP A 31 -5.31 0.11 -1.80
N VAL A 32 -4.38 -0.50 -2.53
CA VAL A 32 -3.40 -1.44 -1.96
C VAL A 32 -2.50 -0.75 -0.94
N MET A 33 -2.01 0.46 -1.24
CA MET A 33 -1.17 1.22 -0.31
C MET A 33 -1.96 1.62 0.94
N GLU A 34 -3.20 2.07 0.79
CA GLU A 34 -4.13 2.31 1.91
C GLU A 34 -4.33 1.07 2.77
N ALA A 35 -4.53 -0.10 2.16
CA ALA A 35 -4.69 -1.36 2.89
C ALA A 35 -3.44 -1.73 3.70
N ILE A 36 -2.25 -1.54 3.11
CA ILE A 36 -0.98 -1.78 3.78
C ILE A 36 -0.80 -0.79 4.95
N LEU A 37 -1.05 0.50 4.73
CA LEU A 37 -0.97 1.52 5.77
C LEU A 37 -1.97 1.28 6.90
N TRP A 38 -3.19 0.86 6.56
CA TRP A 38 -4.19 0.47 7.53
C TRP A 38 -3.67 -0.68 8.40
N LYS A 39 -3.12 -1.74 7.79
CA LYS A 39 -2.54 -2.88 8.52
C LYS A 39 -1.40 -2.44 9.43
N LEU A 40 -0.52 -1.57 8.95
CA LEU A 40 0.63 -1.10 9.71
C LEU A 40 0.22 -0.23 10.90
N ARG A 41 -0.81 0.60 10.71
CA ARG A 41 -1.37 1.46 11.76
C ARG A 41 -2.14 0.68 12.83
N THR A 42 -2.90 -0.33 12.44
CA THR A 42 -3.74 -1.11 13.38
C THR A 42 -2.99 -2.28 14.02
N GLY A 43 -1.93 -2.77 13.37
CA GLY A 43 -1.26 -4.01 13.77
C GLY A 43 -2.11 -5.27 13.55
N ALA A 44 -3.30 -5.14 12.97
CA ALA A 44 -4.22 -6.25 12.78
C ALA A 44 -3.64 -7.31 11.84
N PRO A 45 -4.09 -8.57 11.96
CA PRO A 45 -3.76 -9.63 11.00
C PRO A 45 -4.08 -9.20 9.56
N TRP A 46 -3.28 -9.67 8.60
CA TRP A 46 -3.51 -9.38 7.18
C TRP A 46 -4.93 -9.74 6.74
N ARG A 47 -5.49 -10.84 7.26
CA ARG A 47 -6.83 -11.33 6.90
C ARG A 47 -7.96 -10.36 7.27
N ASP A 48 -7.71 -9.45 8.21
CA ASP A 48 -8.70 -8.50 8.70
C ASP A 48 -8.66 -7.17 7.94
N ILE A 49 -7.78 -7.07 6.92
CA ILE A 49 -7.80 -5.92 6.00
C ILE A 49 -9.19 -5.79 5.40
N PRO A 50 -9.82 -4.61 5.50
CA PRO A 50 -11.14 -4.43 4.95
C PRO A 50 -11.19 -4.58 3.43
N ALA A 51 -12.16 -5.36 2.96
CA ALA A 51 -12.32 -5.69 1.56
C ALA A 51 -12.59 -4.47 0.66
N GLU A 52 -13.14 -3.39 1.23
CA GLU A 52 -13.38 -2.10 0.55
C GLU A 52 -12.09 -1.43 0.04
N LEU A 53 -10.93 -1.73 0.66
CA LEU A 53 -9.64 -1.24 0.19
C LEU A 53 -9.10 -2.20 -0.87
N CYS A 54 -8.83 -3.45 -0.50
CA CYS A 54 -8.52 -4.51 -1.44
C CYS A 54 -8.60 -5.88 -0.76
N PRO A 55 -8.65 -6.98 -1.54
CA PRO A 55 -8.50 -8.31 -0.97
C PRO A 55 -7.18 -8.45 -0.21
N TRP A 56 -7.23 -8.97 1.01
CA TRP A 56 -6.04 -9.10 1.87
C TRP A 56 -4.85 -9.81 1.21
N LYS A 57 -5.12 -10.84 0.39
CA LYS A 57 -4.10 -11.57 -0.37
C LYS A 57 -3.34 -10.64 -1.31
N THR A 58 -4.05 -9.71 -1.95
CA THR A 58 -3.46 -8.70 -2.83
C THR A 58 -2.56 -7.77 -2.05
N ALA A 59 -3.02 -7.24 -0.91
CA ALA A 59 -2.21 -6.39 -0.05
C ALA A 59 -0.91 -7.08 0.39
N TYR A 60 -1.01 -8.30 0.91
CA TYR A 60 0.14 -9.08 1.36
C TYR A 60 1.13 -9.39 0.23
N ASN A 61 0.63 -9.88 -0.92
CA ASN A 61 1.48 -10.21 -2.06
C ASN A 61 2.19 -8.97 -2.63
N ARG A 62 1.50 -7.83 -2.64
CA ARG A 62 2.06 -6.53 -3.05
C ARG A 62 3.11 -6.05 -2.08
N PHE A 63 2.83 -6.12 -0.79
CA PHE A 63 3.77 -5.76 0.27
C PHE A 63 5.09 -6.51 0.11
N ASN A 64 5.04 -7.84 -0.03
CA ASN A 64 6.22 -8.67 -0.23
C ASN A 64 6.93 -8.38 -1.55
N ARG A 65 6.19 -8.17 -2.64
CA ARG A 65 6.79 -7.84 -3.95
C ARG A 65 7.51 -6.50 -3.92
N TRP A 66 6.91 -5.50 -3.29
CA TRP A 66 7.50 -4.17 -3.17
C TRP A 66 8.68 -4.15 -2.19
N ALA A 67 8.65 -4.99 -1.15
CA ALA A 67 9.80 -5.21 -0.27
C ALA A 67 11.02 -5.71 -1.03
N LYS A 68 10.85 -6.73 -1.90
CA LYS A 68 11.93 -7.25 -2.75
C LYS A 68 12.50 -6.22 -3.74
N LYS A 69 11.75 -5.16 -4.04
CA LYS A 69 12.19 -4.05 -4.89
C LYS A 69 12.84 -2.91 -4.10
N GLY A 70 12.95 -3.05 -2.78
CA GLY A 70 13.48 -2.01 -1.90
C GLY A 70 12.58 -0.78 -1.85
N LEU A 71 11.25 -0.94 -2.01
CA LEU A 71 10.33 0.19 -1.88
C LEU A 71 10.31 0.71 -0.44
N TRP A 72 10.32 -0.19 0.53
CA TRP A 72 10.15 0.13 1.95
C TRP A 72 11.38 0.78 2.59
N GLU A 73 12.57 0.61 2.02
CA GLU A 73 13.83 1.22 2.48
C GLU A 73 13.81 2.76 2.45
N LYS A 74 12.88 3.37 1.71
CA LYS A 74 12.70 4.82 1.69
C LYS A 74 11.67 5.32 2.71
N PHE A 75 10.93 4.41 3.33
CA PHE A 75 9.80 4.74 4.21
C PHE A 75 10.07 4.39 5.67
N PHE A 76 10.95 3.41 5.93
CA PHE A 76 11.41 2.97 7.24
C PHE A 76 12.93 2.98 7.26
#